data_AF-A0A2U8WIE6-F1
#
_entry.id   AF-A0A2U8WIE6-F1
#
_cell.length_a   1.000
_cell.length_b   1.000
_cell.length_c   1.000
_cell.angle_alpha   90.00
_cell.angle_beta   90.00
_cell.angle_gamma   90.00
#
_symmetry.space_group_name_H-M   'P 1'
#
loop_
_entity.id
_entity.type
_entity.pdbx_description
1 polymer ?
#
loop_
_entity_poly.entity_id
_entity_poly.type
_entity_poly.pdbx_seq_one_letter_code
_entity_poly.pdbx_strand_id
1 'polypeptide(L)'
;MNFDFFERLRASRPGDESDWFEESFVANLGEVIRSVGVMNARHGLAPVDGRSPSRDWDRLIAHVRDAARAAGEGEERHERQVRDLLDGAHARLDAAEARARAAEARAEALIAAAELRARRAEAAARAAEAALLRAGPPEACAVVPAARILRRAG
;
A
#
# COMPACT_ATOMS: atom_id res chain seq x y z
N MET A 1 -53.27 17.34 -6.64
CA MET A 1 -52.66 16.72 -7.83
C MET A 1 -51.20 17.12 -7.90
N ASN A 2 -50.28 16.34 -7.31
CA ASN A 2 -48.83 16.58 -7.45
C ASN A 2 -47.99 15.32 -7.14
N PHE A 3 -48.56 14.12 -7.34
CA PHE A 3 -47.85 12.84 -7.16
C PHE A 3 -47.05 12.42 -8.42
N ASP A 4 -47.29 13.07 -9.56
CA ASP A 4 -46.73 12.66 -10.86
C ASP A 4 -45.28 13.10 -11.09
N PHE A 5 -44.76 14.07 -10.34
CA PHE A 5 -43.39 14.56 -10.52
C PHE A 5 -42.34 13.55 -10.02
N PHE A 6 -42.57 12.98 -8.83
CA PHE A 6 -41.64 12.04 -8.21
C PHE A 6 -41.61 10.69 -8.94
N GLU A 7 -42.76 10.22 -9.44
CA GLU A 7 -42.83 9.01 -10.27
C GLU A 7 -42.14 9.20 -11.64
N ARG A 8 -42.26 10.37 -12.27
CA ARG A 8 -41.50 10.69 -13.49
C ARG A 8 -39.99 10.78 -13.26
N LEU A 9 -39.58 11.28 -12.10
CA LEU A 9 -38.16 11.36 -11.74
C LEU A 9 -37.56 9.96 -11.51
N ARG A 10 -38.31 9.04 -10.90
CA ARG A 10 -37.92 7.62 -10.77
C ARG A 10 -37.85 6.90 -12.10
N ALA A 11 -38.83 7.11 -12.98
CA ALA A 11 -38.90 6.42 -14.26
C ALA A 11 -37.77 6.83 -15.25
N SER A 12 -37.06 7.92 -14.98
CA SER A 12 -36.07 8.50 -15.88
C SER A 12 -34.61 8.16 -15.53
N ARG A 13 -34.35 7.35 -14.48
CA ARG A 13 -32.98 7.10 -14.00
C ARG A 13 -32.39 5.75 -14.47
N PRO A 14 -31.15 5.73 -15.02
CA PRO A 14 -30.43 4.49 -15.29
C PRO A 14 -30.04 3.80 -13.97
N GLY A 15 -30.42 2.53 -13.82
CA GLY A 15 -30.49 1.80 -12.55
C GLY A 15 -29.23 1.05 -12.14
N ASP A 16 -28.07 1.70 -12.05
CA ASP A 16 -26.86 1.07 -11.48
C ASP A 16 -26.15 1.99 -10.47
N GLU A 17 -26.06 3.30 -10.75
CA GLU A 17 -25.50 4.29 -9.80
C GLU A 17 -26.52 4.79 -8.75
N SER A 18 -27.80 4.48 -8.95
CA SER A 18 -28.89 4.95 -8.10
C SER A 18 -29.02 4.16 -6.79
N ASP A 19 -28.61 2.89 -6.78
CA ASP A 19 -28.72 2.03 -5.59
C ASP A 19 -27.74 2.48 -4.49
N TRP A 20 -26.50 2.84 -4.85
CA TRP A 20 -25.53 3.38 -3.90
C TRP A 20 -25.93 4.77 -3.37
N PHE A 21 -26.52 5.61 -4.23
CA PHE A 21 -27.00 6.93 -3.83
C PHE A 21 -28.26 6.84 -2.96
N GLU A 22 -29.18 5.93 -3.24
CA GLU A 22 -30.36 5.68 -2.41
C GLU A 22 -29.96 5.04 -1.07
N GLU A 23 -29.03 4.08 -1.05
CA GLU A 23 -28.51 3.51 0.20
C GLU A 23 -27.78 4.56 1.05
N SER A 24 -26.94 5.39 0.44
CA SER A 24 -26.22 6.47 1.13
C SER A 24 -27.18 7.56 1.62
N PHE A 25 -28.17 7.93 0.81
CA PHE A 25 -29.20 8.90 1.19
C PHE A 25 -30.11 8.36 2.31
N VAL A 26 -30.52 7.09 2.25
CA VAL A 26 -31.36 6.45 3.27
C VAL A 26 -30.57 6.23 4.56
N ALA A 27 -29.30 5.84 4.48
CA ALA A 27 -28.41 5.72 5.64
C ALA A 27 -28.19 7.08 6.32
N ASN A 28 -27.86 8.11 5.53
CA ASN A 28 -27.64 9.46 6.02
C ASN A 28 -28.94 10.09 6.57
N LEU A 29 -30.07 9.89 5.88
CA LEU A 29 -31.39 10.33 6.38
C LEU A 29 -31.75 9.60 7.69
N GLY A 30 -31.47 8.31 7.79
CA GLY A 30 -31.68 7.53 9.01
C GLY A 30 -30.81 7.99 10.18
N GLU A 31 -29.60 8.48 9.90
CA GLU A 31 -28.69 9.07 10.89
C GLU A 31 -29.14 10.47 11.32
N VAL A 32 -29.56 11.31 10.36
CA VAL A 32 -30.15 12.63 10.63
C VAL A 32 -31.42 12.51 11.45
N ILE A 33 -32.33 11.58 11.12
CA ILE A 33 -33.56 11.35 11.89
C ILE A 33 -33.24 10.86 13.32
N ARG A 34 -32.25 9.96 13.49
CA ARG A 34 -31.79 9.52 14.82
C ARG A 34 -31.17 10.66 15.62
N SER A 35 -30.34 11.47 14.99
CA SER A 35 -29.67 12.63 15.61
C SER A 35 -30.70 13.66 16.10
N VAL A 36 -31.68 14.00 15.25
CA VAL A 36 -32.81 14.87 15.60
C VAL A 36 -33.65 14.26 16.72
N GLY A 37 -33.88 12.94 16.72
CA GLY A 37 -34.59 12.24 17.80
C GLY A 37 -33.88 12.32 19.16
N VAL A 38 -32.56 12.08 19.19
CA VAL A 38 -31.74 12.18 20.40
C VAL A 38 -31.66 13.63 20.91
N MET A 39 -31.60 14.61 20.01
CA MET A 39 -31.60 16.03 20.37
C MET A 39 -32.97 16.52 20.86
N ASN A 40 -34.08 16.10 20.25
CA ASN A 40 -35.43 16.45 20.72
C ASN A 40 -35.70 15.92 22.13
N ALA A 41 -35.21 14.71 22.44
CA ALA A 41 -35.28 14.15 23.79
C ALA A 41 -34.50 14.99 24.82
N ARG A 42 -33.33 15.54 24.44
CA ARG A 42 -32.53 16.44 25.30
C ARG A 42 -33.19 17.80 25.52
N HIS A 43 -34.00 18.26 24.57
CA HIS A 43 -34.73 19.54 24.67
C HIS A 43 -36.16 19.41 25.23
N GLY A 44 -36.56 18.20 25.65
CA GLY A 44 -37.89 17.97 26.23
C GLY A 44 -39.05 18.12 25.23
N LEU A 45 -38.77 18.02 23.93
CA LEU A 45 -39.79 18.12 22.88
C LEU A 45 -40.47 16.76 22.72
N ALA A 46 -41.78 16.71 22.94
CA ALA A 46 -42.59 15.49 22.79
C ALA A 46 -42.58 14.99 21.32
N PRO A 47 -42.75 13.68 21.08
CA PRO A 47 -43.01 13.15 19.74
C PRO A 47 -44.15 13.93 19.09
N VAL A 48 -43.99 14.33 17.83
CA VAL A 48 -44.95 15.19 17.14
C VAL A 48 -46.23 14.37 16.87
N ASP A 49 -47.18 14.43 17.79
CA ASP A 49 -48.54 13.96 17.54
C ASP A 49 -49.19 14.90 16.53
N GLY A 50 -49.73 14.35 15.44
CA GLY A 50 -50.27 15.05 14.26
C GLY A 50 -51.50 15.94 14.49
N ARG A 51 -51.70 16.45 15.71
CA ARG A 51 -52.75 17.41 16.09
C ARG A 51 -52.21 18.74 16.62
N SER A 52 -50.90 18.99 16.58
CA SER A 52 -50.32 20.28 16.98
C SER A 52 -50.59 21.38 15.93
N PRO A 53 -50.90 22.62 16.33
CA PRO A 53 -51.14 23.71 15.39
C PRO A 53 -49.88 23.99 14.56
N SER A 54 -50.07 24.53 13.35
CA SER A 54 -49.08 24.78 12.30
C SER A 54 -47.93 25.76 12.65
N ARG A 55 -47.58 25.94 13.92
CA ARG A 55 -46.86 27.13 14.39
C ARG A 55 -45.36 26.98 14.62
N ASP A 56 -44.73 25.89 14.23
CA ASP A 56 -43.26 25.79 14.34
C ASP A 56 -42.61 25.07 13.15
N TRP A 57 -43.24 25.11 11.97
CA TRP A 57 -42.62 24.61 10.74
C TRP A 57 -41.31 25.34 10.41
N ASP A 58 -41.25 26.65 10.64
CA ASP A 58 -40.03 27.44 10.43
C ASP A 58 -38.90 27.00 11.36
N ARG A 59 -39.22 26.66 12.61
CA ARG A 59 -38.27 26.16 13.60
C ARG A 59 -37.76 24.78 13.24
N LEU A 60 -38.63 23.90 12.76
CA LEU A 60 -38.25 22.58 12.25
C LEU A 60 -37.39 22.68 10.99
N ILE A 61 -37.74 23.57 10.05
CA ILE A 61 -36.97 23.80 8.83
C ILE A 61 -35.57 24.35 9.15
N ALA A 62 -35.47 25.30 10.09
CA ALA A 62 -34.17 25.79 10.57
C ALA A 62 -33.34 24.66 11.19
N HIS A 63 -33.97 23.82 12.01
CA HIS A 63 -33.30 22.68 12.64
C HIS A 63 -32.79 21.64 11.63
N VAL A 64 -33.60 21.28 10.62
CA VAL A 64 -33.17 20.37 9.55
C VAL A 64 -32.05 20.98 8.70
N ARG A 65 -32.08 22.29 8.44
CA ARG A 65 -31.01 22.99 7.72
C ARG A 65 -29.68 22.98 8.50
N ASP A 66 -29.74 23.17 9.81
CA ASP A 66 -28.55 23.13 10.65
C ASP A 66 -28.01 21.70 10.80
N ALA A 67 -28.89 20.70 10.92
CA ALA A 67 -28.50 19.29 10.92
C ALA A 67 -27.87 18.86 9.57
N ALA A 68 -28.44 19.29 8.45
CA ALA A 68 -27.89 19.03 7.12
C ALA A 68 -26.53 19.72 6.91
N ARG A 69 -26.36 20.95 7.41
CA ARG A 69 -25.06 21.65 7.37
C ARG A 69 -24.01 20.91 8.21
N ALA A 70 -24.37 20.50 9.43
CA ALA A 70 -23.47 19.74 10.31
C ALA A 70 -23.09 18.36 9.71
N ALA A 71 -24.03 17.70 9.02
CA ALA A 71 -23.75 16.46 8.31
C ALA A 71 -22.75 16.67 7.16
N GLY A 72 -22.94 17.71 6.34
CA GLY A 72 -21.99 18.07 5.27
C GLY A 72 -20.59 18.41 5.81
N GLU A 73 -20.49 19.15 6.91
CA GLU A 73 -19.20 19.43 7.56
C GLU A 73 -18.51 18.16 8.08
N GLY A 74 -19.28 17.18 8.56
CA GLY A 74 -18.78 15.86 8.96
C GLY A 74 -18.22 15.07 7.79
N GLU A 75 -18.93 15.08 6.66
CA GLU A 75 -18.51 14.43 5.41
C GLU A 75 -17.22 15.05 4.87
N GLU A 76 -17.10 16.37 4.82
CA GLU A 76 -15.86 17.03 4.38
C GLU A 76 -14.67 16.71 5.32
N ARG A 77 -14.90 16.59 6.63
CA ARG A 77 -13.86 16.18 7.58
C ARG A 77 -13.43 14.73 7.33
N HIS A 78 -14.38 13.85 7.06
CA HIS A 78 -14.11 12.46 6.73
C HIS A 78 -13.33 12.35 5.41
N GLU A 79 -13.74 13.06 4.36
CA GLU A 79 -13.03 13.08 3.09
C GLU A 79 -11.59 13.62 3.21
N ARG A 80 -11.38 14.67 4.02
CA ARG A 80 -10.04 15.18 4.32
C ARG A 80 -9.20 14.12 5.02
N GLN A 81 -9.76 13.46 6.03
CA GLN A 81 -9.08 12.38 6.74
C GLN A 81 -8.73 11.21 5.83
N VAL A 82 -9.65 10.80 4.93
CA VAL A 82 -9.39 9.74 3.95
C VAL A 82 -8.29 10.16 2.99
N ARG A 83 -8.31 11.40 2.47
CA ARG A 83 -7.23 11.93 1.63
C ARG A 83 -5.88 11.90 2.34
N ASP A 84 -5.81 12.42 3.56
CA ASP A 84 -4.57 12.44 4.34
C ASP A 84 -4.02 11.02 4.57
N LEU A 85 -4.90 10.05 4.83
CA LEU A 85 -4.53 8.64 4.97
C LEU A 85 -4.01 8.04 3.66
N LEU A 86 -4.66 8.34 2.54
CA LEU A 86 -4.24 7.86 1.21
C LEU A 86 -2.90 8.48 0.80
N ASP A 87 -2.72 9.78 1.00
CA ASP A 87 -1.46 10.48 0.70
C ASP A 87 -0.33 9.94 1.56
N GLY A 88 -0.59 9.69 2.85
CA GLY A 88 0.36 9.03 3.75
C GLY A 88 0.69 7.60 3.32
N ALA A 89 -0.28 6.85 2.82
CA ALA A 89 -0.06 5.50 2.30
C ALA A 89 0.79 5.52 1.02
N HIS A 90 0.49 6.41 0.07
CA HIS A 90 1.29 6.59 -1.15
C HIS A 90 2.73 6.98 -0.83
N ALA A 91 2.95 7.96 0.04
CA ALA A 91 4.30 8.35 0.44
C ALA A 91 5.11 7.18 1.04
N ARG A 92 4.45 6.30 1.79
CA ARG A 92 5.09 5.08 2.34
C ARG A 92 5.40 4.04 1.27
N LEU A 93 4.51 3.88 0.29
CA LEU A 93 4.73 2.98 -0.85
C LEU A 93 5.92 3.47 -1.69
N ASP A 94 5.96 4.76 -2.04
CA ASP A 94 7.07 5.35 -2.79
C ASP A 94 8.41 5.18 -2.06
N ALA A 95 8.42 5.41 -0.75
CA ALA A 95 9.61 5.21 0.07
C ALA A 95 10.04 3.73 0.13
N ALA A 96 9.09 2.80 0.18
CA ALA A 96 9.36 1.36 0.15
C ALA A 96 9.91 0.93 -1.22
N GLU A 97 9.32 1.42 -2.31
CA GLU A 97 9.77 1.14 -3.66
C GLU A 97 11.17 1.68 -3.91
N ALA A 98 11.47 2.91 -3.50
CA ALA A 98 12.81 3.48 -3.59
C ALA A 98 13.86 2.63 -2.85
N ARG A 99 13.50 2.12 -1.66
CA ARG A 99 14.38 1.21 -0.91
C ARG A 99 14.56 -0.13 -1.61
N ALA A 100 13.50 -0.69 -2.19
CA ALA A 100 13.56 -1.95 -2.93
C ALA A 100 14.48 -1.82 -4.16
N ARG A 101 14.29 -0.77 -4.97
CA ARG A 101 15.15 -0.48 -6.13
C ARG A 101 16.61 -0.29 -5.72
N ALA A 102 16.88 0.40 -4.61
CA ALA A 102 18.23 0.56 -4.10
C ALA A 102 18.86 -0.76 -3.62
N ALA A 103 18.06 -1.65 -3.02
CA ALA A 103 18.52 -2.97 -2.61
C ALA A 103 18.81 -3.88 -3.82
N GLU A 104 17.95 -3.84 -4.83
CA GLU A 104 18.12 -4.55 -6.10
C GLU A 104 19.41 -4.12 -6.82
N ALA A 105 19.62 -2.81 -7.00
CA ALA A 105 20.84 -2.28 -7.61
C ALA A 105 22.12 -2.70 -6.86
N ARG A 106 22.06 -2.78 -5.52
CA ARG A 106 23.17 -3.29 -4.70
C ARG A 106 23.40 -4.78 -4.91
N ALA A 107 22.33 -5.56 -4.99
CA ALA A 107 22.41 -7.00 -5.25
C ALA A 107 23.02 -7.27 -6.64
N GLU A 108 22.57 -6.57 -7.67
CA GLU A 108 23.13 -6.65 -9.02
C GLU A 108 24.62 -6.30 -9.04
N ALA A 109 25.02 -5.23 -8.37
CA ALA A 109 26.43 -4.84 -8.27
C ALA A 109 27.30 -5.91 -7.58
N LEU A 110 26.77 -6.54 -6.52
CA LEU A 110 27.46 -7.63 -5.82
C LEU A 110 27.58 -8.88 -6.69
N ILE A 111 26.53 -9.23 -7.43
CA ILE A 111 26.54 -10.36 -8.38
C ILE A 111 27.58 -10.10 -9.47
N ALA A 112 27.55 -8.94 -10.11
CA ALA A 112 28.52 -8.59 -11.15
C ALA A 112 29.97 -8.63 -10.64
N ALA A 113 30.21 -8.15 -9.41
CA ALA A 113 31.53 -8.24 -8.79
C ALA A 113 31.95 -9.69 -8.50
N ALA A 114 31.03 -10.54 -8.04
CA ALA A 114 31.29 -11.95 -7.80
C ALA A 114 31.58 -12.70 -9.10
N GLU A 115 30.81 -12.46 -10.16
CA GLU A 115 31.03 -13.04 -11.49
C GLU A 115 32.39 -12.65 -12.05
N LEU A 116 32.80 -11.39 -11.92
CA LEU A 116 34.12 -10.94 -12.37
C LEU A 116 35.24 -11.67 -11.62
N ARG A 117 35.10 -11.85 -10.29
CA ARG A 117 36.06 -12.62 -9.49
C ARG A 117 36.11 -14.08 -9.94
N ALA A 118 34.95 -14.70 -10.20
CA ALA A 118 34.87 -16.07 -10.68
C ALA A 118 35.59 -16.23 -12.04
N ARG A 119 35.32 -15.34 -13.00
CA ARG A 119 36.00 -15.34 -14.32
C ARG A 119 37.51 -15.18 -14.19
N ARG A 120 37.98 -14.31 -13.28
CA ARG A 120 39.42 -14.14 -13.02
C ARG A 120 40.05 -15.39 -12.42
N ALA A 121 39.37 -16.03 -11.46
CA ALA A 121 39.84 -17.28 -10.85
C ALA A 121 39.89 -18.41 -11.88
N GLU A 122 38.88 -18.52 -12.74
CA GLU A 122 38.85 -19.50 -13.84
C GLU A 122 39.98 -19.27 -14.83
N ALA A 123 40.22 -18.02 -15.26
CA ALA A 123 41.33 -17.70 -16.15
C ALA A 123 42.69 -18.05 -15.54
N ALA A 124 42.88 -17.77 -14.24
CA ALA A 124 44.09 -18.14 -13.52
C ALA A 124 44.27 -19.67 -13.42
N ALA A 125 43.19 -20.41 -13.15
CA ALA A 125 43.21 -21.87 -13.11
C ALA A 125 43.58 -22.47 -14.48
N ARG A 126 42.97 -21.99 -15.56
CA ARG A 126 43.31 -22.42 -16.95
C ARG A 126 44.77 -22.08 -17.30
N ALA A 127 45.26 -20.93 -16.88
CA ALA A 127 46.66 -20.54 -17.10
C ALA A 127 47.64 -21.44 -16.33
N ALA A 128 47.30 -21.80 -15.09
CA ALA A 128 48.07 -22.74 -14.28
C ALA A 128 48.07 -24.15 -14.89
N GLU A 129 46.91 -24.64 -15.33
CA GLU A 129 46.79 -25.91 -16.05
C GLU A 129 47.65 -25.93 -17.32
N ALA A 130 47.57 -24.88 -18.14
CA ALA A 130 48.41 -24.74 -19.33
C ALA A 130 49.91 -24.65 -19.01
N ALA A 131 50.29 -24.11 -17.85
CA ALA A 131 51.67 -24.11 -17.39
C ALA A 131 52.14 -25.51 -16.97
N LEU A 132 51.30 -26.27 -16.25
CA LEU A 132 51.59 -27.65 -15.87
C LEU A 132 51.73 -28.57 -17.08
N LEU A 133 50.83 -28.46 -18.07
CA LEU A 133 50.92 -29.22 -19.31
C LEU A 133 52.20 -28.92 -20.09
N ARG A 134 52.67 -27.65 -20.07
CA ARG A 134 53.95 -27.26 -20.70
C ARG A 134 55.18 -27.73 -19.93
N ALA A 135 55.10 -27.80 -18.60
CA ALA A 135 56.22 -28.24 -17.76
C ALA A 135 56.51 -29.75 -17.89
N GLY A 136 55.56 -30.54 -18.39
CA GLY A 136 55.68 -32.00 -18.50
C GLY A 136 55.67 -32.70 -17.14
N PRO A 137 55.60 -34.06 -17.11
CA PRO A 137 55.71 -34.79 -15.85
C PRO A 137 57.08 -34.48 -15.19
N PRO A 138 57.14 -34.38 -13.85
CA PRO A 138 58.40 -34.19 -13.14
C PRO A 138 59.21 -35.49 -13.18
N GLU A 139 59.77 -35.83 -14.33
CA GLU A 139 60.84 -36.82 -14.42
C GLU A 139 62.18 -36.11 -14.40
N ALA A 140 63.08 -36.64 -13.55
CA ALA A 140 64.48 -36.26 -13.39
C ALA A 140 64.81 -35.01 -12.57
N CYS A 141 64.32 -34.92 -11.32
CA CYS A 141 65.08 -34.23 -10.26
C CYS A 141 65.83 -35.27 -9.40
N ALA A 142 66.98 -35.69 -9.93
CA ALA A 142 68.15 -36.21 -9.21
C ALA A 142 67.92 -37.22 -8.07
N VAL A 143 67.84 -38.51 -8.41
CA VAL A 143 68.40 -39.55 -7.54
C VAL A 143 69.92 -39.37 -7.56
N VAL A 144 70.46 -38.58 -6.64
CA VAL A 144 71.89 -38.58 -6.33
C VAL A 144 72.19 -39.93 -5.66
N PRO A 145 73.04 -40.81 -6.24
CA PRO A 145 73.38 -42.05 -5.55
C PRO A 145 74.28 -41.69 -4.37
N ALA A 146 73.74 -41.82 -3.17
CA ALA A 146 74.43 -41.68 -1.88
C ALA A 146 75.44 -42.82 -1.65
N ALA A 147 76.41 -42.99 -2.55
CA ALA A 147 77.33 -44.14 -2.55
C ALA A 147 78.82 -43.77 -2.41
N ARG A 148 79.18 -42.60 -1.84
CA ARG A 148 80.59 -42.20 -1.77
C ARG A 148 81.14 -41.61 -0.47
N ILE A 149 80.51 -41.86 0.69
CA ILE A 149 80.99 -41.27 1.97
C ILE A 149 81.63 -42.26 2.95
N LEU A 150 81.63 -43.58 2.74
CA LEU A 150 82.20 -44.52 3.74
C LEU A 150 83.25 -45.48 3.17
N ARG A 151 84.43 -44.96 2.79
CA ARG A 151 85.66 -45.76 2.74
C ARG A 151 86.93 -44.90 2.72
N ARG A 152 87.21 -44.21 3.82
CA ARG A 152 88.59 -43.81 4.18
C ARG A 152 88.70 -43.53 5.68
N ALA A 153 88.47 -44.56 6.49
CA ALA A 153 88.96 -44.65 7.86
C ALA A 153 89.10 -46.15 8.16
N GLY A 154 90.35 -46.61 8.18
CA GLY A 154 90.76 -48.00 8.24
C GLY A 154 92.18 -48.11 7.74
#